data_AF-A0A1Q7JE65-F1
#
_entry.id   AF-A0A1Q7JE65-F1
#
_cell.length_a   1.000
_cell.length_b   1.000
_cell.length_c   1.000
_cell.angle_alpha   90.00
_cell.angle_beta   90.00
_cell.angle_gamma   90.00
#
_symmetry.space_group_name_H-M   'P 1'
#
loop_
_entity.id
_entity.type
_entity.pdbx_description
1 polymer ?
#
loop_
_entity_poly.entity_id
_entity_poly.type
_entity_poly.pdbx_seq_one_letter_code
_entity_poly.pdbx_strand_id
1 'polypeptide(L)'
;MKKFQLPVAVAWAAVLCAVLLAQTYVRAQRPNGIDLTSYLLSADVLRHGGSPYLLPTPFPYLYPATLAFLLIPLAFVPARVAVLVWFALNVAAVVWSIRTVVLNARPDIAARSADVALFLAVFFTFFFTIAQSNLRNGQVNFIVLALCVSAALSHAGGAAEEKQTDREGGAAPAAMPSGPPLGISDSSRRHGGVPNAAAALGCPWGPGASAKE
;
A
#
# COMPACT_ATOMS: atom_id res chain seq x y z
N MET A 1 -22.04 -4.98 25.92
CA MET A 1 -20.69 -4.66 26.46
C MET A 1 -20.64 -3.16 26.73
N LYS A 2 -20.24 -2.73 27.93
CA LYS A 2 -20.35 -1.33 28.39
C LYS A 2 -19.45 -0.40 27.56
N LYS A 3 -19.97 0.78 27.16
CA LYS A 3 -19.28 1.85 26.39
C LYS A 3 -17.97 2.36 27.02
N PHE A 4 -17.68 1.99 28.27
CA PHE A 4 -16.50 2.45 29.04
C PHE A 4 -15.15 1.88 28.58
N GLN A 5 -15.10 0.81 27.78
CA GLN A 5 -13.84 0.15 27.36
C GLN A 5 -13.26 0.69 26.05
N LEU A 6 -14.10 1.26 25.18
CA LEU A 6 -13.69 1.85 23.91
C LEU A 6 -12.73 3.05 24.06
N PRO A 7 -12.97 4.04 24.95
CA PRO A 7 -12.09 5.20 25.06
C PRO A 7 -10.68 4.84 25.53
N VAL A 8 -10.54 3.85 26.42
CA VAL A 8 -9.24 3.36 26.90
C VAL A 8 -8.48 2.67 25.77
N ALA A 9 -9.15 1.80 24.99
CA ALA A 9 -8.52 1.14 23.85
C ALA A 9 -8.07 2.13 22.77
N VAL A 10 -8.88 3.15 22.48
CA VAL A 10 -8.54 4.21 21.52
C VAL A 10 -7.36 5.04 22.04
N ALA A 11 -7.32 5.38 23.32
CA ALA A 11 -6.19 6.09 23.92
C ALA A 11 -4.89 5.29 23.79
N TRP A 12 -4.90 3.99 24.11
CA TRP A 12 -3.75 3.12 23.92
C TRP A 12 -3.32 3.01 22.47
N ALA A 13 -4.27 2.87 21.54
CA ALA A 13 -3.98 2.85 20.11
C ALA A 13 -3.32 4.16 19.65
N ALA A 14 -3.78 5.31 20.13
CA ALA A 14 -3.18 6.60 19.82
C ALA A 14 -1.74 6.71 20.35
N VAL A 15 -1.47 6.25 21.57
CA VAL A 15 -0.12 6.20 22.15
C VAL A 15 0.79 5.29 21.31
N LEU A 16 0.35 4.07 21.00
CA LEU A 16 1.13 3.13 20.20
C LEU A 16 1.38 3.66 18.78
N CYS A 17 0.39 4.31 18.17
CA CYS A 17 0.51 4.98 16.89
C CYS A 17 1.57 6.09 16.93
N ALA A 18 1.55 6.94 17.96
CA ALA A 18 2.55 8.00 18.15
C ALA A 18 3.96 7.42 18.37
N VAL A 19 4.10 6.35 19.17
CA VAL A 19 5.38 5.67 19.39
C VAL A 19 5.92 5.09 18.08
N LEU A 20 5.08 4.38 17.31
CA LEU A 20 5.51 3.82 16.02
C LEU A 20 5.86 4.91 15.01
N LEU A 21 5.09 5.99 14.94
CA LEU A 21 5.41 7.13 14.08
C LEU A 21 6.76 7.75 14.45
N ALA A 22 7.03 7.96 15.74
CA ALA A 22 8.31 8.48 16.20
C ALA A 22 9.46 7.53 15.81
N GLN A 23 9.27 6.21 15.95
CA GLN A 23 10.25 5.20 15.52
C GLN A 23 10.47 5.21 14.00
N THR A 24 9.40 5.30 13.20
CA THR A 24 9.48 5.43 11.73
C THR A 24 10.25 6.68 11.35
N TYR A 25 9.96 7.81 12.00
CA TYR A 25 10.63 9.08 11.74
C TYR A 25 12.13 9.02 12.04
N VAL A 26 12.52 8.50 13.22
CA VAL A 26 13.93 8.30 13.57
C VAL A 26 14.62 7.35 12.60
N ARG A 27 13.93 6.31 12.13
CA ARG A 27 14.47 5.39 11.11
C ARG A 27 14.66 6.07 9.76
N ALA A 28 13.71 6.90 9.33
CA ALA A 28 13.78 7.63 8.06
C ALA A 28 14.98 8.59 7.98
N GLN A 29 15.51 9.03 9.13
CA GLN A 29 16.70 9.89 9.20
C GLN A 29 18.04 9.14 9.09
N ARG A 30 18.04 7.80 9.05
CA ARG A 30 19.26 7.02 8.89
C ARG A 30 19.89 7.25 7.51
N PRO A 31 21.20 7.03 7.33
CA PRO A 31 21.85 7.20 6.03
C PRO A 31 21.20 6.44 4.88
N ASN A 32 20.70 5.23 5.14
CA ASN A 32 20.03 4.42 4.13
C ASN A 32 18.54 4.74 3.99
N GLY A 33 17.99 5.58 4.86
CA GLY A 33 16.56 5.87 4.93
C GLY A 33 15.70 4.66 5.29
N ILE A 34 14.49 4.66 4.75
CA ILE A 34 13.50 3.58 4.83
C ILE A 34 12.97 3.29 3.41
N ASP A 35 12.06 2.32 3.26
CA ASP A 35 11.56 1.93 1.94
C ASP A 35 10.87 3.11 1.21
N LEU A 36 10.16 3.96 1.95
CA LEU A 36 9.60 5.23 1.43
C LEU A 36 10.68 6.12 0.78
N THR A 37 11.91 6.14 1.32
CA THR A 37 13.01 6.92 0.75
C THR A 37 13.31 6.45 -0.67
N SER A 38 13.39 5.13 -0.88
CA SER A 38 13.58 4.57 -2.22
C SER A 38 12.42 4.95 -3.14
N TYR A 39 11.18 4.87 -2.67
CA TYR A 39 10.02 5.20 -3.49
C TYR A 39 9.98 6.68 -3.93
N LEU A 40 10.33 7.60 -3.03
CA LEU A 40 10.34 9.04 -3.34
C LEU A 40 11.50 9.41 -4.26
N LEU A 41 12.67 8.81 -4.08
CA LEU A 41 13.80 8.97 -4.99
C LEU A 41 13.47 8.42 -6.40
N SER A 42 12.81 7.27 -6.48
CA SER A 42 12.32 6.70 -7.73
C SER A 42 11.26 7.58 -8.40
N ALA A 43 10.35 8.18 -7.63
CA ALA A 43 9.38 9.15 -8.13
C ALA A 43 10.06 10.41 -8.68
N ASP A 44 11.10 10.90 -8.00
CA ASP A 44 11.91 12.05 -8.44
C ASP A 44 12.67 11.76 -9.74
N VAL A 45 13.25 10.57 -9.87
CA VAL A 45 13.90 10.15 -11.13
C VAL A 45 12.88 10.06 -12.26
N LEU A 46 11.72 9.45 -11.99
CA LEU A 46 10.67 9.27 -12.99
C LEU A 46 10.12 10.62 -13.47
N ARG A 47 9.91 11.61 -12.59
CA ARG A 47 9.41 12.94 -12.99
C ARG A 47 10.39 13.70 -13.91
N HIS A 48 11.68 13.37 -13.88
CA HIS A 48 12.68 13.95 -14.78
C HIS A 48 12.90 13.11 -16.05
N GLY A 49 12.03 12.15 -16.33
CA GLY A 49 12.12 11.28 -17.51
C GLY A 49 13.12 10.13 -17.37
N GLY A 50 13.65 9.91 -16.17
CA GLY A 50 14.54 8.78 -15.87
C GLY A 50 13.78 7.48 -15.58
N SER A 51 14.52 6.37 -15.53
CA SER A 51 13.98 5.07 -15.13
C SER A 51 14.21 4.81 -13.64
N PRO A 52 13.16 4.54 -12.83
CA PRO A 52 13.31 4.30 -11.40
C PRO A 52 14.12 3.03 -11.08
N TYR A 53 14.22 2.10 -12.05
CA TYR A 53 14.95 0.83 -11.91
C TYR A 53 16.45 0.96 -12.11
N LEU A 54 16.92 2.10 -12.65
CA LEU A 54 18.34 2.35 -12.88
C LEU A 54 18.97 3.17 -11.75
N LEU A 55 18.19 3.59 -10.75
CA LEU A 55 18.67 4.39 -9.65
C LEU A 55 19.39 3.51 -8.61
N PRO A 56 20.70 3.70 -8.38
CA PRO A 56 21.39 3.02 -7.30
C PRO A 56 20.91 3.60 -5.96
N THR A 57 20.14 2.80 -5.22
CA THR A 57 19.72 3.10 -3.86
C THR A 57 20.09 1.93 -2.94
N PRO A 58 20.20 2.15 -1.62
CA PRO A 58 20.39 1.06 -0.66
C PRO A 58 19.31 -0.03 -0.75
N PHE A 59 18.11 0.35 -1.20
CA PHE A 59 16.96 -0.53 -1.40
C PHE A 59 16.46 -0.40 -2.84
N PRO A 60 16.80 -1.33 -3.76
CA PRO A 60 16.44 -1.19 -5.16
C PRO A 60 14.92 -1.10 -5.35
N TYR A 61 14.49 -0.33 -6.33
CA TYR A 61 13.07 -0.19 -6.64
C TYR A 61 12.56 -1.44 -7.36
N LEU A 62 11.61 -2.17 -6.74
CA LEU A 62 11.11 -3.46 -7.21
C LEU A 62 9.62 -3.46 -7.61
N TYR A 63 8.96 -2.30 -7.51
CA TYR A 63 7.53 -2.18 -7.77
C TYR A 63 7.26 -1.74 -9.22
N PRO A 64 6.04 -1.91 -9.74
CA PRO A 64 5.67 -1.32 -11.03
C PRO A 64 5.90 0.21 -11.04
N ALA A 65 6.26 0.77 -12.19
CA ALA A 65 6.53 2.21 -12.35
C ALA A 65 5.33 3.09 -11.96
N THR A 66 4.11 2.52 -12.02
CA THR A 66 2.88 3.15 -11.55
C THR A 66 2.96 3.64 -10.10
N LEU A 67 3.62 2.90 -9.19
CA LEU A 67 3.75 3.33 -7.79
C LEU A 67 4.62 4.60 -7.70
N ALA A 68 5.78 4.64 -8.36
CA ALA A 68 6.63 5.82 -8.42
C ALA A 68 5.89 7.00 -9.05
N PHE A 69 5.12 6.78 -10.11
CA PHE A 69 4.31 7.81 -10.75
C PHE A 69 3.28 8.41 -9.78
N LEU A 70 2.53 7.57 -9.06
CA LEU A 70 1.54 8.00 -8.07
C LEU A 70 2.17 8.76 -6.89
N LEU A 71 3.47 8.54 -6.63
CA LEU A 71 4.21 9.20 -5.56
C LEU A 71 4.87 10.51 -5.97
N ILE A 72 4.81 10.91 -7.24
CA ILE A 72 5.34 12.20 -7.71
C ILE A 72 4.82 13.38 -6.88
N PRO A 73 3.52 13.51 -6.55
CA PRO A 73 3.03 14.59 -5.69
C PRO A 73 3.71 14.63 -4.32
N LEU A 74 4.01 13.46 -3.75
CA LEU A 74 4.62 13.33 -2.43
C LEU A 74 6.14 13.64 -2.47
N ALA A 75 6.77 13.58 -3.64
CA ALA A 75 8.18 13.97 -3.80
C ALA A 75 8.39 15.49 -3.69
N PHE A 76 7.34 16.31 -3.86
CA PHE A 76 7.43 17.77 -3.76
C PHE A 76 7.34 18.31 -2.34
N VAL A 77 6.93 17.50 -1.36
CA VAL A 77 6.74 17.97 0.02
C VAL A 77 7.99 17.72 0.89
N PRO A 78 8.18 18.49 1.98
CA PRO A 78 9.29 18.25 2.89
C PRO A 78 9.30 16.86 3.50
N ALA A 79 10.49 16.38 3.87
CA ALA A 79 10.65 14.99 4.23
C ALA A 79 9.78 14.46 5.36
N ARG A 80 9.60 15.32 6.36
CA ARG A 80 8.76 15.06 7.51
C ARG A 80 7.30 14.87 7.12
N VAL A 81 6.81 15.70 6.19
CA VAL A 81 5.42 15.66 5.72
C VAL A 81 5.16 14.38 4.95
N ALA A 82 6.08 13.96 4.07
CA ALA A 82 5.90 12.70 3.35
C ALA A 82 5.85 11.49 4.29
N VAL A 83 6.75 11.43 5.28
CA VAL A 83 6.76 10.34 6.28
C VAL A 83 5.44 10.31 7.05
N LEU A 84 4.93 11.48 7.48
CA LEU A 84 3.65 11.58 8.19
C LEU A 84 2.47 11.09 7.32
N VAL A 85 2.37 11.59 6.08
CA VAL A 85 1.31 11.22 5.14
C VAL A 85 1.38 9.74 4.82
N TRP A 86 2.57 9.22 4.52
CA TRP A 86 2.78 7.82 4.16
C TRP A 86 2.47 6.87 5.33
N PHE A 87 2.89 7.25 6.54
CA PHE A 87 2.58 6.49 7.74
C PHE A 87 1.07 6.45 8.00
N ALA A 88 0.40 7.60 7.93
CA ALA A 88 -1.05 7.69 8.10
C ALA A 88 -1.80 6.85 7.04
N LEU A 89 -1.36 6.91 5.78
CA LEU A 89 -1.93 6.10 4.70
C LEU A 89 -1.77 4.60 4.95
N ASN A 90 -0.61 4.16 5.43
CA ASN A 90 -0.38 2.75 5.76
C ASN A 90 -1.22 2.27 6.95
N VAL A 91 -1.34 3.08 8.01
CA VAL A 91 -2.22 2.77 9.15
C VAL A 91 -3.67 2.68 8.70
N ALA A 92 -4.14 3.63 7.89
CA ALA A 92 -5.49 3.60 7.35
C ALA A 92 -5.73 2.35 6.49
N ALA A 93 -4.79 2.02 5.60
CA ALA A 93 -4.87 0.87 4.73
C ALA A 93 -4.96 -0.45 5.51
N VAL A 94 -4.07 -0.69 6.48
CA VAL A 94 -4.09 -1.94 7.26
C VAL A 94 -5.33 -2.06 8.14
N VAL A 95 -5.75 -0.98 8.81
CA VAL A 95 -6.97 -0.99 9.65
C VAL A 95 -8.20 -1.25 8.78
N TRP A 96 -8.29 -0.60 7.63
CA TRP A 96 -9.37 -0.83 6.67
C TRP A 96 -9.36 -2.27 6.16
N SER A 97 -8.22 -2.81 5.74
CA SER A 97 -8.10 -4.19 5.25
C SER A 97 -8.54 -5.21 6.30
N ILE A 98 -8.02 -5.13 7.53
CA ILE A 98 -8.36 -6.08 8.59
C ILE A 98 -9.85 -5.97 8.94
N ARG A 99 -10.36 -4.74 9.14
CA ARG A 99 -11.78 -4.52 9.45
C ARG A 99 -12.68 -5.11 8.37
N THR A 100 -12.35 -4.84 7.11
CA THR A 100 -13.12 -5.31 5.96
C THR A 100 -13.11 -6.83 5.84
N VAL A 101 -11.95 -7.46 6.00
CA VAL A 101 -11.83 -8.93 6.00
C VAL A 101 -12.61 -9.55 7.16
N VAL A 102 -12.52 -8.99 8.38
CA VAL A 102 -13.26 -9.49 9.54
C VAL A 102 -14.76 -9.43 9.30
N LEU A 103 -15.28 -8.30 8.80
CA LEU A 103 -16.72 -8.13 8.55
C LEU A 103 -17.25 -9.08 7.46
N ASN A 104 -16.45 -9.38 6.44
CA ASN A 104 -16.85 -10.27 5.35
C ASN A 104 -16.65 -11.76 5.67
N ALA A 105 -15.58 -12.12 6.38
CA ALA A 105 -15.31 -13.51 6.76
C ALA A 105 -16.17 -13.99 7.93
N ARG A 106 -16.62 -13.07 8.79
CA ARG A 106 -17.38 -13.35 10.01
C ARG A 106 -18.63 -12.47 10.09
N PRO A 107 -19.67 -12.77 9.29
CA PRO A 107 -20.91 -11.99 9.29
C PRO A 107 -21.61 -12.01 10.65
N ASP A 108 -21.35 -13.01 11.49
CA ASP A 108 -21.78 -13.07 12.89
C ASP A 108 -21.22 -11.93 13.75
N ILE A 109 -19.99 -11.48 13.46
CA ILE A 109 -19.36 -10.32 14.11
C ILE A 109 -19.94 -9.01 13.55
N ALA A 110 -20.18 -8.96 12.23
CA ALA A 110 -20.83 -7.82 11.58
C ALA A 110 -22.24 -7.56 12.16
N ALA A 111 -23.00 -8.63 12.42
CA ALA A 111 -24.32 -8.56 13.06
C ALA A 111 -24.26 -8.15 14.54
N ARG A 112 -23.12 -8.32 15.22
CA ARG A 112 -22.95 -8.05 16.65
C ARG A 112 -22.43 -6.64 16.97
N SER A 113 -21.43 -6.12 16.24
CA SER A 113 -20.98 -4.71 16.31
C SER A 113 -19.78 -4.42 15.41
N ALA A 114 -19.84 -3.33 14.63
CA ALA A 114 -18.72 -2.79 13.87
C ALA A 114 -17.53 -2.34 14.74
N ASP A 115 -17.77 -2.03 16.02
CA ASP A 115 -16.74 -1.61 16.98
C ASP A 115 -15.80 -2.77 17.33
N VAL A 116 -16.30 -4.02 17.33
CA VAL A 116 -15.48 -5.21 17.58
C VAL A 116 -14.52 -5.43 16.42
N ALA A 117 -14.99 -5.28 15.18
CA ALA A 117 -14.13 -5.39 14.00
C ALA A 117 -13.06 -4.29 13.98
N LEU A 118 -13.44 -3.06 14.36
CA LEU A 118 -12.48 -1.95 14.51
C LEU A 118 -11.46 -2.23 15.62
N PHE A 119 -11.91 -2.71 16.77
CA PHE A 119 -11.03 -3.07 17.89
C PHE A 119 -10.02 -4.13 17.48
N LEU A 120 -10.46 -5.20 16.82
CA LEU A 120 -9.57 -6.25 16.31
C LEU A 120 -8.58 -5.68 15.29
N ALA A 121 -9.04 -4.86 14.36
CA ALA A 121 -8.17 -4.23 13.35
C ALA A 121 -7.06 -3.38 14.01
N VAL A 122 -7.42 -2.55 14.98
CA VAL A 122 -6.48 -1.74 15.75
C VAL A 122 -5.54 -2.62 16.56
N PHE A 123 -6.06 -3.63 17.27
CA PHE A 123 -5.26 -4.56 18.06
C PHE A 123 -4.21 -5.27 17.20
N PHE A 124 -4.60 -5.89 16.09
CA PHE A 124 -3.65 -6.56 15.21
C PHE A 124 -2.65 -5.58 14.58
N THR A 125 -3.08 -4.37 14.20
CA THR A 125 -2.18 -3.36 13.62
C THR A 125 -1.04 -2.98 14.58
N PHE A 126 -1.34 -2.80 15.86
CA PHE A 126 -0.37 -2.29 16.83
C PHE A 126 0.35 -3.36 17.64
N PHE A 127 -0.18 -4.58 17.76
CA PHE A 127 0.42 -5.64 18.58
C PHE A 127 1.11 -6.74 17.76
N PHE A 128 0.86 -6.86 16.46
CA PHE A 128 1.61 -7.80 15.62
C PHE A 128 2.94 -7.22 15.17
N THR A 129 4.01 -7.98 15.40
CA THR A 129 5.38 -7.61 15.02
C THR A 129 5.53 -7.39 13.51
N ILE A 130 4.84 -8.19 12.69
CA ILE A 130 4.82 -8.03 11.24
C ILE A 130 4.26 -6.65 10.86
N ALA A 131 3.19 -6.22 11.52
CA ALA A 131 2.56 -4.95 11.21
C ALA A 131 3.40 -3.76 11.65
N GLN A 132 3.94 -3.82 12.87
CA GLN A 132 4.89 -2.83 13.36
C GLN A 132 6.12 -2.72 12.45
N SER A 133 6.66 -3.85 11.96
CA SER A 133 7.80 -3.86 11.05
C SER A 133 7.50 -3.12 9.74
N ASN A 134 6.34 -3.39 9.13
CA ASN A 134 5.90 -2.70 7.92
C ASN A 134 5.76 -1.18 8.13
N LEU A 135 5.11 -0.76 9.22
CA LEU A 135 4.93 0.66 9.56
C LEU A 135 6.27 1.37 9.82
N ARG A 136 7.19 0.71 10.53
CA ARG A 136 8.51 1.26 10.89
C ARG A 136 9.46 1.37 9.70
N ASN A 137 9.29 0.51 8.69
CA ASN A 137 10.08 0.53 7.47
C ASN A 137 9.42 1.34 6.34
N GLY A 138 8.22 1.86 6.55
CA GLY A 138 7.48 2.57 5.49
C GLY A 138 7.20 1.71 4.27
N GLN A 139 6.93 0.41 4.46
CA GLN A 139 6.64 -0.52 3.37
C GLN A 139 5.30 -0.19 2.70
N VAL A 140 5.18 -0.46 1.40
CA VAL A 140 3.92 -0.27 0.64
C VAL A 140 2.92 -1.43 0.81
N ASN A 141 3.32 -2.52 1.48
CA ASN A 141 2.57 -3.77 1.53
C ASN A 141 1.12 -3.60 2.01
N PHE A 142 0.84 -2.68 2.93
CA PHE A 142 -0.52 -2.46 3.41
C PHE A 142 -1.43 -1.75 2.41
N ILE A 143 -0.88 -0.86 1.59
CA ILE A 143 -1.61 -0.26 0.49
C ILE A 143 -1.91 -1.34 -0.56
N VAL A 144 -0.94 -2.19 -0.88
CA VAL A 144 -1.15 -3.34 -1.78
C VAL A 144 -2.21 -4.28 -1.22
N LEU A 145 -2.16 -4.61 0.08
CA LEU A 145 -3.16 -5.44 0.74
C LEU A 145 -4.55 -4.81 0.64
N ALA A 146 -4.68 -3.49 0.82
CA ALA A 146 -5.95 -2.80 0.67
C ALA A 146 -6.50 -2.91 -0.77
N LEU A 147 -5.65 -2.75 -1.78
CA LEU A 147 -6.05 -2.95 -3.17
C LEU A 147 -6.50 -4.39 -3.44
N CYS A 148 -5.77 -5.40 -2.92
CA CYS A 148 -6.13 -6.80 -3.06
C CYS A 148 -7.47 -7.12 -2.39
N VAL A 149 -7.71 -6.62 -1.17
CA VAL A 149 -8.99 -6.79 -0.47
C VAL A 149 -10.12 -6.12 -1.24
N SER A 150 -9.91 -4.92 -1.76
CA SER A 150 -10.90 -4.22 -2.59
C SER A 150 -11.26 -5.02 -3.84
N ALA A 151 -10.27 -5.49 -4.59
CA ALA A 151 -10.49 -6.27 -5.81
C ALA A 151 -11.23 -7.59 -5.52
N ALA A 152 -10.86 -8.30 -4.45
CA ALA A 152 -11.51 -9.54 -4.05
C ALA A 152 -13.00 -9.35 -3.73
N LEU A 153 -13.37 -8.24 -3.09
CA LEU A 153 -14.77 -7.93 -2.80
C LEU A 153 -15.56 -7.54 -4.06
N SER A 154 -14.97 -6.79 -4.98
CA SER A 154 -15.61 -6.45 -6.26
C SER A 154 -15.94 -7.70 -7.07
N HIS A 155 -15.03 -8.68 -7.11
CA HIS A 155 -15.28 -9.95 -7.78
C HIS A 155 -16.37 -10.79 -7.09
N ALA A 156 -16.40 -10.80 -5.75
CA ALA A 156 -17.44 -11.51 -5.01
C ALA A 156 -18.84 -10.94 -5.24
N GLY A 157 -18.97 -9.61 -5.39
CA GLY A 157 -20.23 -8.95 -5.71
C GLY A 157 -20.72 -9.27 -7.13
N GLY A 158 -19.85 -9.15 -8.14
CA GLY A 158 -20.21 -9.45 -9.53
C GLY A 158 -20.63 -10.91 -9.76
N ALA A 159 -19.94 -11.85 -9.11
CA ALA A 159 -20.30 -13.27 -9.20
C ALA A 159 -21.65 -13.62 -8.55
N ALA A 160 -22.11 -12.83 -7.57
CA ALA A 160 -23.42 -13.02 -6.95
C ALA A 160 -24.56 -12.48 -7.83
N GLU A 161 -24.35 -11.34 -8.50
CA GLU A 161 -25.30 -10.73 -9.42
C GLU A 161 -25.50 -11.56 -10.71
N GLU A 162 -24.41 -12.10 -11.27
CA GLU A 162 -24.46 -13.00 -12.43
C GLU A 162 -25.29 -14.26 -12.13
N LYS A 163 -25.08 -14.88 -10.95
CA LYS A 163 -25.83 -16.07 -10.51
C LYS A 163 -27.33 -15.82 -10.27
N GLN A 164 -27.70 -14.59 -9.93
CA GLN A 164 -29.09 -14.20 -9.73
C GLN A 164 -29.78 -13.93 -11.08
N THR A 165 -29.05 -13.33 -12.02
CA THR A 165 -29.55 -13.05 -13.38
C THR A 165 -29.76 -14.33 -14.18
N ASP A 166 -28.88 -15.33 -14.05
CA ASP A 166 -29.03 -16.65 -14.66
C ASP A 166 -30.20 -17.47 -14.07
N ARG A 167 -30.58 -17.21 -12.81
CA ARG A 167 -31.74 -17.85 -12.18
C ARG A 167 -33.07 -17.24 -12.62
N GLU A 168 -33.09 -15.96 -12.96
CA GLU A 168 -34.29 -15.27 -13.48
C GLU A 168 -34.40 -15.35 -15.02
N GLY A 169 -33.28 -15.55 -15.72
CA GLY A 169 -33.19 -15.63 -17.19
C GLY A 169 -33.25 -17.04 -17.79
N GLY A 170 -33.68 -18.06 -17.03
CA GLY A 170 -33.75 -19.46 -17.46
C GLY A 170 -34.81 -19.76 -18.54
N ALA A 171 -34.68 -19.16 -19.73
CA ALA A 171 -35.32 -19.56 -20.97
C ALA A 171 -34.24 -19.95 -21.99
N ALA A 172 -34.11 -21.26 -22.21
CA ALA A 172 -33.46 -22.03 -23.29
C ALA A 172 -32.19 -21.48 -24.03
N PRO A 173 -31.14 -22.31 -24.20
CA PRO A 173 -29.93 -21.92 -24.92
C PRO A 173 -30.12 -21.91 -26.44
N ALA A 174 -29.79 -20.79 -27.09
CA ALA A 174 -29.59 -20.72 -28.53
C ALA A 174 -28.15 -21.10 -28.90
N ALA A 175 -28.02 -21.76 -30.05
CA ALA A 175 -26.86 -22.49 -30.54
C ALA A 175 -25.55 -21.66 -30.67
N MET A 176 -24.44 -22.34 -30.37
CA MET A 176 -23.06 -21.91 -30.61
C MET A 176 -22.71 -21.90 -32.11
N PRO A 177 -22.02 -20.87 -32.63
CA PRO A 177 -21.15 -21.00 -33.78
C PRO A 177 -19.71 -21.26 -33.35
N SER A 178 -19.19 -22.40 -33.82
CA SER A 178 -17.79 -22.81 -33.78
C SER A 178 -16.92 -21.93 -34.69
N GLY A 179 -15.91 -21.28 -34.12
CA GLY A 179 -14.84 -20.62 -34.86
C GLY A 179 -13.54 -20.60 -34.04
N PRO A 180 -12.38 -20.95 -34.61
CA PRO A 180 -11.12 -21.03 -33.87
C PRO A 180 -10.49 -19.63 -33.70
N PRO A 181 -9.88 -19.30 -32.55
CA PRO A 181 -9.18 -18.04 -32.39
C PRO A 181 -7.80 -18.07 -33.08
N LEU A 182 -7.58 -17.03 -33.88
CA LEU A 182 -6.33 -16.66 -34.54
C LEU A 182 -5.25 -16.31 -33.50
N GLY A 183 -4.04 -16.81 -33.74
CA GLY A 183 -2.88 -16.62 -32.87
C GLY A 183 -2.36 -15.19 -32.80
N ILE A 184 -1.77 -14.85 -31.65
CA ILE A 184 -1.04 -13.60 -31.45
C ILE A 184 0.41 -13.91 -31.05
N SER A 185 1.28 -13.15 -31.70
CA SER A 185 2.72 -13.23 -31.83
C SER A 185 3.49 -12.92 -30.54
N ASP A 186 4.50 -13.75 -30.28
CA ASP A 186 5.62 -13.47 -29.39
C ASP A 186 6.59 -12.47 -30.04
N SER A 187 6.70 -11.25 -29.51
CA SER A 187 7.92 -10.45 -29.65
C SER A 187 8.02 -9.30 -28.65
N SER A 188 8.99 -9.39 -27.73
CA SER A 188 10.04 -8.37 -27.53
C SER A 188 10.66 -8.47 -26.13
N ARG A 189 11.84 -9.12 -26.07
CA ARG A 189 12.82 -8.91 -24.99
C ARG A 189 13.84 -7.89 -25.48
N ARG A 190 14.13 -6.85 -24.69
CA ARG A 190 15.37 -6.07 -24.80
C ARG A 190 16.06 -5.96 -23.44
N HIS A 191 17.32 -6.43 -23.40
CA HIS A 191 18.37 -6.07 -22.43
C HIS A 191 18.76 -4.59 -22.66
N GLY A 192 18.94 -3.75 -21.62
CA GLY A 192 20.13 -3.63 -20.76
C GLY A 192 21.24 -2.84 -21.48
N GLY A 193 21.88 -1.77 -21.01
CA GLY A 193 21.86 -0.95 -19.80
C GLY A 193 22.81 0.26 -20.05
N VAL A 194 22.74 1.34 -19.26
CA VAL A 194 23.63 2.52 -19.38
C VAL A 194 23.88 3.14 -17.98
N PRO A 195 25.08 3.68 -17.67
CA PRO A 195 25.56 3.87 -16.30
C PRO A 195 25.16 5.19 -15.60
N ASN A 196 24.93 5.03 -14.29
CA ASN A 196 25.28 5.86 -13.13
C ASN A 196 25.26 7.41 -13.25
N ALA A 197 24.16 8.04 -12.83
CA ALA A 197 24.01 9.50 -12.73
C ALA A 197 23.37 9.99 -11.41
N ALA A 198 23.52 9.25 -10.30
CA ALA A 198 22.81 9.57 -9.04
C ALA A 198 23.44 10.70 -8.20
N ALA A 199 24.59 11.25 -8.59
CA ALA A 199 25.25 12.31 -7.81
C ALA A 199 24.78 13.74 -8.14
N ALA A 200 23.95 13.93 -9.18
CA ALA A 200 23.69 15.27 -9.75
C ALA A 200 22.33 15.91 -9.38
N LEU A 201 21.42 15.19 -8.71
CA LEU A 201 20.00 15.61 -8.69
C LEU A 201 19.59 16.56 -7.55
N GLY A 202 20.50 17.04 -6.69
CA GLY A 202 20.20 18.07 -5.70
C GLY A 202 18.98 17.76 -4.82
N CYS A 203 18.65 16.47 -4.64
CA CYS A 203 17.42 16.04 -4.00
C CYS A 203 17.47 16.36 -2.50
N PRO A 204 16.38 16.86 -1.89
CA PRO A 204 16.29 17.09 -0.45
C PRO A 204 16.27 15.79 0.38
N TRP A 205 16.50 14.65 -0.26
CA TRP A 205 16.34 13.30 0.25
C TRP A 205 17.69 12.57 0.21
N GLY A 206 18.43 12.65 1.31
CA GLY A 206 19.72 11.99 1.49
C GLY A 206 20.39 12.41 2.81
N PRO A 207 21.34 11.62 3.35
CA PRO A 207 22.06 12.02 4.55
C PRO A 207 22.99 13.19 4.23
N GLY A 208 22.63 14.39 4.70
CA GLY A 208 23.55 15.54 4.71
C GLY A 208 23.06 16.81 4.03
N ALA A 209 21.87 17.31 4.39
CA ALA A 209 21.62 18.74 4.41
C ALA A 209 21.74 19.24 5.87
N SER A 210 22.85 18.92 6.53
CA SER A 210 23.29 19.64 7.73
C SER A 210 24.38 20.58 7.25
N ALA A 211 24.02 21.85 7.08
CA ALA A 211 24.99 22.92 6.89
C ALA A 211 26.03 22.85 8.01
N LYS A 212 27.31 22.85 7.63
CA LYS A 212 28.38 23.24 8.53
C LYS A 212 28.32 24.76 8.65
N GLU A 213 28.00 25.25 9.84
CA GLU A 213 28.60 26.49 10.35
C GLU A 213 29.99 26.16 10.90
#